data_AF-B1C258-F1
#
_entry.id   AF-B1C258-F1
#
_cell.length_a   1.000
_cell.length_b   1.000
_cell.length_c   1.000
_cell.angle_alpha   90.00
_cell.angle_beta   90.00
_cell.angle_gamma   90.00
#
_symmetry.space_group_name_H-M   'P 1'
#
loop_
_entity.id
_entity.type
_entity.pdbx_description
1 polymer ?
#
loop_
_entity_poly.entity_id
_entity_poly.type
_entity_poly.pdbx_seq_one_letter_code
_entity_poly.pdbx_strand_id
1 'polypeptide(L)'
;MIVYDIIINVSGGIEMELYNKELLKKLKDEIGATNYYMPKKLFENAMFRNIRLETKLAYVAILDVLLKKPTYNQENKALLKVDNPMIVKTLAILANKEVDQNKINKYLDELMEANLIEMNKQDIFVYCLS
;
A
#
# COMPACT_ATOMS: atom_id res chain seq x y z
N MET A 1 11.17 -13.38 25.96
CA MET A 1 10.78 -13.46 24.53
C MET A 1 10.56 -12.05 24.07
N ILE A 2 11.64 -11.42 23.56
CA ILE A 2 11.62 -10.03 23.12
C ILE A 2 11.13 -10.05 21.69
N VAL A 3 9.93 -9.51 21.46
CA VAL A 3 9.43 -9.26 20.10
C VAL A 3 10.33 -8.15 19.55
N TYR A 4 11.13 -8.48 18.55
CA TYR A 4 11.90 -7.47 17.83
C TYR A 4 10.90 -6.58 17.09
N ASP A 5 10.61 -5.40 17.65
CA ASP A 5 10.27 -4.23 16.85
C ASP A 5 11.44 -4.00 15.90
N ILE A 6 11.34 -4.54 14.68
CA ILE A 6 12.25 -4.23 13.60
C ILE A 6 11.90 -2.80 13.17
N ILE A 7 12.39 -1.83 13.95
CA ILE A 7 12.59 -0.49 13.43
C ILE A 7 13.79 -0.61 12.50
N ILE A 8 13.53 -0.66 11.19
CA ILE A 8 14.56 -0.51 10.16
C ILE A 8 15.08 0.94 10.25
N ASN A 9 15.96 1.19 11.22
CA ASN A 9 16.65 2.45 11.39
C ASN A 9 17.93 2.39 10.55
N VAL A 10 17.78 2.58 9.23
CA VAL A 10 18.93 2.81 8.36
C VAL A 10 19.15 4.31 8.33
N SER A 11 20.36 4.72 8.66
CA SER A 11 20.81 6.11 8.75
C SER A 11 20.47 6.88 7.45
N GLY A 12 19.58 7.88 7.53
CA GLY A 12 19.02 8.60 6.38
C GLY A 12 17.80 7.94 5.72
N GLY A 13 17.21 6.95 6.39
CA GLY A 13 16.25 5.99 5.88
C GLY A 13 14.81 6.43 5.94
N ILE A 14 14.04 5.91 4.99
CA ILE A 14 12.58 6.07 4.94
C ILE A 14 12.02 5.46 6.22
N GLU A 15 11.44 6.29 7.08
CA GLU A 15 10.63 5.81 8.19
C GLU A 15 9.36 5.23 7.59
N MET A 16 9.36 3.91 7.37
CA MET A 16 8.22 3.18 6.82
C MET A 16 7.22 2.94 7.95
N GLU A 17 6.39 3.93 8.23
CA GLU A 17 5.25 3.80 9.14
C GLU A 17 4.00 3.33 8.39
N LEU A 18 3.14 2.54 9.03
CA LEU A 18 1.86 2.13 8.43
C LEU A 18 0.89 3.31 8.37
N TYR A 19 0.10 3.41 7.30
CA TYR A 19 -0.97 4.39 7.21
C TYR A 19 -1.92 4.27 8.40
N ASN A 20 -2.11 5.39 9.10
CA ASN A 20 -3.07 5.53 10.20
C ASN A 20 -4.14 6.57 9.83
N LYS A 21 -5.14 6.73 10.69
CA LYS A 21 -6.25 7.66 10.49
C LYS A 21 -5.80 9.11 10.22
N GLU A 22 -4.75 9.58 10.89
CA GLU A 22 -4.26 10.95 10.73
C GLU A 22 -3.50 11.13 9.42
N LEU A 23 -2.63 10.19 9.07
CA LEU A 23 -1.87 10.19 7.81
C LEU A 23 -2.81 10.12 6.60
N LEU A 24 -3.80 9.24 6.62
CA LEU A 24 -4.79 9.16 5.53
C LEU A 24 -5.61 10.44 5.40
N LYS A 25 -5.95 11.09 6.51
CA LYS A 25 -6.67 12.36 6.49
C LYS A 25 -5.82 13.46 5.85
N LYS A 26 -4.57 13.62 6.30
CA LYS A 26 -3.62 14.57 5.71
C LYS A 26 -3.44 14.33 4.21
N LEU A 27 -3.21 13.08 3.84
CA LEU A 27 -3.03 12.69 2.44
C LEU A 27 -4.27 13.02 1.60
N LYS A 28 -5.47 12.74 2.11
CA LYS A 28 -6.73 13.05 1.43
C LYS A 28 -6.94 14.56 1.25
N ASP A 29 -6.56 15.35 2.24
CA ASP A 29 -6.62 16.81 2.18
C ASP A 29 -5.61 17.38 1.16
N GLU A 30 -4.45 16.75 0.98
CA GLU A 30 -3.42 17.14 0.01
C GLU A 30 -3.80 16.80 -1.45
N ILE A 31 -4.30 15.60 -1.71
CA ILE A 31 -4.52 15.11 -3.10
C ILE A 31 -5.90 15.49 -3.67
N GLY A 32 -6.86 15.78 -2.79
CA GLY A 32 -8.25 16.01 -3.14
C GLY A 32 -9.06 14.72 -3.44
N ALA A 33 -10.38 14.80 -3.43
CA ALA A 33 -11.26 13.63 -3.45
C ALA A 33 -11.28 12.81 -4.77
N THR A 34 -10.72 13.33 -5.86
CA THR A 34 -10.89 12.77 -7.22
C THR A 34 -9.63 12.19 -7.83
N ASN A 35 -8.47 12.35 -7.18
CA ASN A 35 -7.18 11.98 -7.77
C ASN A 35 -6.61 10.71 -7.12
N TYR A 36 -5.95 9.88 -7.94
CA TYR A 36 -5.12 8.79 -7.44
C TYR A 36 -3.84 9.37 -6.85
N TYR A 37 -3.46 8.93 -5.66
CA TYR A 37 -2.15 9.26 -5.09
C TYR A 37 -1.11 8.24 -5.54
N MET A 38 -0.04 8.73 -6.15
CA MET A 38 1.07 7.94 -6.67
C MET A 38 2.37 8.44 -6.02
N PRO A 39 2.90 7.74 -5.00
CA PRO A 39 4.10 8.20 -4.31
C PRO A 39 5.31 8.21 -5.26
N LYS A 40 5.97 9.37 -5.41
CA LYS A 40 7.15 9.49 -6.28
C LYS A 40 8.27 8.52 -5.88
N LYS A 41 8.45 8.30 -4.59
CA LYS A 41 9.45 7.36 -4.04
C LYS A 41 9.29 5.95 -4.62
N LEU A 42 8.07 5.50 -4.90
CA LEU A 42 7.81 4.18 -5.51
C LEU A 42 8.43 4.04 -6.91
N PHE A 43 8.62 5.15 -7.63
CA PHE A 43 9.15 5.18 -9.00
C PHE A 43 10.61 5.63 -9.06
N GLU A 44 11.01 6.54 -8.19
CA GLU A 44 12.34 7.16 -8.21
C GLU A 44 13.35 6.46 -7.30
N ASN A 45 12.90 5.80 -6.22
CA ASN A 45 13.82 5.19 -5.25
C ASN A 45 14.43 3.89 -5.78
N ALA A 46 15.76 3.75 -5.63
CA ALA A 46 16.51 2.57 -6.03
C ALA A 46 16.04 1.27 -5.36
N MET A 47 15.51 1.35 -4.12
CA MET A 47 14.96 0.21 -3.38
C MET A 47 13.79 -0.46 -4.14
N PHE A 48 13.01 0.33 -4.86
CA PHE A 48 11.82 -0.14 -5.60
C PHE A 48 12.08 -0.27 -7.10
N ARG A 49 13.34 -0.17 -7.55
CA ARG A 49 13.70 -0.24 -8.98
C ARG A 49 13.35 -1.59 -9.60
N ASN A 50 13.52 -2.67 -8.84
CA ASN A 50 13.30 -4.04 -9.33
C ASN A 50 11.84 -4.48 -9.29
N ILE A 51 10.95 -3.66 -8.72
CA ILE A 51 9.51 -3.94 -8.66
C ILE A 51 8.90 -3.63 -10.02
N ARG A 52 8.07 -4.55 -10.51
CA ARG A 52 7.37 -4.40 -11.79
C ARG A 52 6.39 -3.22 -11.75
N LEU A 53 6.16 -2.61 -12.91
CA LEU A 53 5.21 -1.50 -13.01
C LEU A 53 3.81 -1.91 -12.54
N GLU A 54 3.35 -3.10 -12.92
CA GLU A 54 2.04 -3.63 -12.49
C GLU A 54 1.92 -3.75 -10.97
N THR A 55 2.99 -4.18 -10.31
CA THR A 55 3.06 -4.28 -8.84
C THR A 55 3.04 -2.90 -8.19
N LYS A 56 3.73 -1.92 -8.77
CA LYS A 56 3.62 -0.51 -8.33
C LYS A 56 2.21 0.04 -8.50
N LEU A 57 1.54 -0.28 -9.60
CA LEU A 57 0.14 0.09 -9.82
C LEU A 57 -0.80 -0.63 -8.83
N ALA A 58 -0.49 -1.88 -8.45
CA ALA A 58 -1.23 -2.61 -7.43
C ALA A 58 -1.17 -1.89 -6.08
N TYR A 59 0.00 -1.40 -5.68
CA TYR A 59 0.14 -0.54 -4.50
C TYR A 59 -0.76 0.70 -4.59
N VAL A 60 -0.73 1.41 -5.72
CA VAL A 60 -1.58 2.60 -5.93
C VAL A 60 -3.07 2.25 -5.86
N ALA A 61 -3.48 1.10 -6.40
CA ALA A 61 -4.85 0.62 -6.33
C ALA A 61 -5.29 0.34 -4.89
N ILE A 62 -4.46 -0.35 -4.11
CA ILE A 62 -4.74 -0.66 -2.70
C ILE A 62 -4.85 0.65 -1.90
N LEU A 63 -3.94 1.59 -2.12
CA LEU A 63 -3.94 2.89 -1.44
C LEU A 63 -5.18 3.73 -1.78
N ASP A 64 -5.62 3.73 -3.04
CA ASP A 64 -6.86 4.40 -3.45
C ASP A 64 -8.09 3.81 -2.75
N VAL A 65 -8.18 2.49 -2.68
CA VAL A 65 -9.27 1.81 -1.96
C VAL A 65 -9.22 2.13 -0.47
N LEU A 66 -8.00 2.20 0.10
CA LEU A 66 -7.77 2.54 1.51
C LEU A 66 -8.21 3.98 1.80
N LEU A 67 -7.92 4.93 0.91
CA LEU A 67 -8.32 6.33 1.04
C LEU A 67 -9.84 6.53 0.91
N LYS A 68 -10.50 5.76 0.05
CA LYS A 68 -11.95 5.84 -0.20
C LYS A 68 -12.78 5.16 0.89
N LYS A 69 -12.35 3.99 1.35
CA LYS A 69 -13.07 3.17 2.35
C LYS A 69 -12.09 2.63 3.41
N PRO A 70 -11.49 3.51 4.23
CA PRO A 70 -10.56 3.06 5.25
C PRO A 70 -11.32 2.29 6.32
N THR A 71 -10.79 1.14 6.70
CA THR A 71 -11.14 0.45 7.95
C THR A 71 -9.98 0.63 8.92
N TYR A 72 -10.25 0.69 10.22
CA TYR A 72 -9.21 0.88 11.23
C TYR A 72 -9.26 -0.24 12.26
N ASN A 73 -8.09 -0.68 12.73
CA ASN A 73 -8.01 -1.55 13.90
C ASN A 73 -8.11 -0.74 15.21
N GLN A 74 -7.96 -1.42 16.35
CA GLN A 74 -7.99 -0.81 17.68
C GLN A 74 -6.84 0.19 17.92
N GLU A 75 -5.74 0.09 17.17
CA GLU A 75 -4.59 1.01 17.23
C GLU A 75 -4.69 2.17 16.22
N ASN A 76 -5.84 2.37 15.57
CA ASN A 76 -6.04 3.35 14.48
C ASN A 76 -5.17 3.14 13.22
N LYS A 77 -4.55 1.97 13.06
CA LYS A 77 -3.87 1.57 11.82
C LYS A 77 -4.91 1.24 10.77
N ALA A 78 -4.72 1.75 9.57
CA ALA A 78 -5.63 1.56 8.46
C ALA A 78 -5.40 0.18 7.83
N LEU A 79 -6.50 -0.50 7.51
CA LEU A 79 -6.48 -1.85 6.95
C LEU A 79 -7.51 -2.01 5.85
N LEU A 80 -7.25 -2.97 4.97
CA LEU A 80 -8.17 -3.46 3.95
C LEU A 80 -8.23 -4.98 3.95
N LYS A 81 -9.36 -5.54 3.54
CA LYS A 81 -9.45 -6.98 3.29
C LYS A 81 -8.91 -7.32 1.89
N VAL A 82 -8.13 -8.38 1.79
CA VAL A 82 -7.55 -8.88 0.53
C VAL A 82 -8.58 -9.29 -0.51
N ASP A 83 -9.75 -9.74 -0.07
CA ASP A 83 -10.88 -10.12 -0.92
C ASP A 83 -11.73 -8.93 -1.37
N ASN A 84 -11.32 -7.70 -1.05
CA ASN A 84 -12.07 -6.51 -1.43
C ASN A 84 -12.07 -6.36 -2.95
N PRO A 85 -13.22 -6.53 -3.62
CA PRO A 85 -13.31 -6.55 -5.08
C PRO A 85 -12.95 -5.19 -5.70
N MET A 86 -12.92 -4.11 -4.90
CA MET A 86 -12.50 -2.80 -5.38
C MET A 86 -11.01 -2.76 -5.73
N ILE A 87 -10.16 -3.57 -5.08
CA ILE A 87 -8.72 -3.63 -5.39
C ILE A 87 -8.53 -4.12 -6.83
N VAL A 88 -9.20 -5.23 -7.19
CA VAL A 88 -9.16 -5.79 -8.55
C VAL A 88 -9.68 -4.78 -9.58
N LYS A 89 -10.82 -4.13 -9.29
CA LYS A 89 -11.43 -3.14 -10.19
C LYS A 89 -10.52 -1.93 -10.41
N THR A 90 -9.99 -1.35 -9.34
CA THR A 90 -9.10 -0.18 -9.42
C THR A 90 -7.81 -0.53 -10.14
N LEU A 91 -7.21 -1.70 -9.88
CA LEU A 91 -6.00 -2.11 -10.58
C LEU A 91 -6.26 -2.36 -12.07
N ALA A 92 -7.38 -2.98 -12.44
CA ALA A 92 -7.73 -3.19 -13.85
C ALA A 92 -7.84 -1.87 -14.63
N ILE A 93 -8.40 -0.82 -13.98
CA ILE A 93 -8.46 0.54 -14.54
C ILE A 93 -7.06 1.14 -14.67
N LEU A 94 -6.24 1.09 -13.61
CA LEU A 94 -4.90 1.67 -13.60
C LEU A 94 -3.93 0.98 -14.57
N ALA A 95 -3.99 -0.34 -14.65
CA ALA A 95 -3.15 -1.16 -15.53
C ALA A 95 -3.69 -1.24 -16.96
N ASN A 96 -4.91 -0.75 -17.21
CA ASN A 96 -5.64 -0.87 -18.48
C ASN A 96 -5.63 -2.31 -19.04
N LYS A 97 -5.84 -3.30 -18.17
CA LYS A 97 -5.74 -4.73 -18.47
C LYS A 97 -6.69 -5.53 -17.59
N GLU A 98 -7.06 -6.72 -18.06
CA GLU A 98 -7.78 -7.68 -17.23
C GLU A 98 -6.88 -8.26 -16.14
N VAL A 99 -7.36 -8.10 -14.89
CA VAL A 99 -6.70 -8.58 -13.68
C VAL A 99 -7.60 -9.61 -13.03
N ASP A 100 -7.03 -10.77 -12.74
CA ASP A 100 -7.67 -11.86 -12.01
C ASP A 100 -7.10 -11.95 -10.58
N GLN A 101 -7.75 -12.73 -9.71
CA GLN A 101 -7.34 -12.89 -8.32
C GLN A 101 -5.94 -13.50 -8.17
N ASN A 102 -5.52 -14.37 -9.09
CA ASN A 102 -4.20 -15.00 -9.03
C ASN A 102 -3.09 -13.97 -9.30
N LYS A 103 -3.32 -13.03 -10.22
CA LYS A 103 -2.41 -11.90 -10.46
C LYS A 103 -2.34 -10.99 -9.24
N ILE A 104 -3.47 -10.67 -8.61
CA ILE A 104 -3.49 -9.87 -7.38
C ILE A 104 -2.64 -10.52 -6.30
N ASN A 105 -2.83 -11.82 -6.04
CA ASN A 105 -2.06 -12.52 -5.01
C ASN A 105 -0.55 -12.43 -5.28
N LYS A 106 -0.11 -12.61 -6.54
CA LYS A 106 1.30 -12.43 -6.92
C LYS A 106 1.80 -11.01 -6.67
N TYR A 107 0.99 -9.99 -6.99
CA TYR A 107 1.37 -8.60 -6.72
C TYR A 107 1.46 -8.31 -5.22
N LEU A 108 0.57 -8.89 -4.41
CA LEU A 108 0.64 -8.77 -2.96
C LEU A 108 1.90 -9.42 -2.39
N ASP A 109 2.28 -10.60 -2.88
CA ASP A 109 3.53 -11.26 -2.51
C ASP A 109 4.74 -10.37 -2.86
N GLU A 110 4.81 -9.84 -4.08
CA GLU A 110 5.88 -8.92 -4.51
C GLU A 110 5.90 -7.62 -3.67
N LEU A 111 4.74 -7.09 -3.27
CA LEU A 111 4.64 -5.90 -2.40
C LEU A 111 5.09 -6.18 -0.97
N MET A 112 4.80 -7.37 -0.44
CA MET A 112 5.28 -7.81 0.87
C MET A 112 6.80 -7.97 0.88
N GLU A 113 7.36 -8.64 -0.14
CA GLU A 113 8.82 -8.79 -0.29
C GLU A 113 9.53 -7.42 -0.38
N ALA A 114 8.85 -6.43 -0.96
CA ALA A 114 9.33 -5.06 -1.06
C ALA A 114 9.15 -4.21 0.19
N ASN A 115 8.54 -4.74 1.27
CA ASN A 115 8.14 -3.97 2.47
C ASN A 115 7.25 -2.77 2.15
N LEU A 116 6.36 -2.90 1.16
CA LEU A 116 5.38 -1.87 0.80
C LEU A 116 4.01 -2.10 1.47
N ILE A 117 3.73 -3.36 1.81
CA ILE A 117 2.56 -3.76 2.59
C ILE A 117 2.94 -4.78 3.65
N GLU A 118 2.10 -4.90 4.66
CA GLU A 118 2.13 -5.99 5.64
C GLU A 118 0.79 -6.72 5.59
N MET A 119 0.81 -8.06 5.57
CA MET A 119 -0.40 -8.86 5.60
C MET A 119 -0.53 -9.61 6.93
N ASN A 120 -1.67 -9.43 7.60
CA ASN A 120 -2.07 -10.22 8.76
C ASN A 120 -3.33 -11.00 8.41
N LYS A 121 -3.17 -12.29 8.07
CA LYS A 121 -4.24 -13.15 7.57
C LYS A 121 -4.88 -12.56 6.30
N GLN A 122 -6.06 -11.96 6.43
CA GLN A 122 -6.81 -11.34 5.33
C GLN A 122 -6.73 -9.81 5.36
N ASP A 123 -6.08 -9.23 6.37
CA ASP A 123 -5.92 -7.79 6.53
C ASP A 123 -4.61 -7.33 5.89
N ILE A 124 -4.71 -6.34 5.02
CA ILE A 124 -3.61 -5.65 4.36
C ILE A 124 -3.41 -4.31 5.05
N PHE A 125 -2.21 -4.07 5.55
CA PHE A 125 -1.72 -2.79 6.01
C PHE A 125 -0.73 -2.24 4.99
N VAL A 126 -0.73 -0.93 4.78
CA VAL A 126 0.06 -0.27 3.73
C VAL A 126 1.07 0.66 4.39
N TYR A 127 2.35 0.57 4.02
CA TYR A 127 3.38 1.48 4.49
C TYR A 127 3.28 2.84 3.78
N CYS A 128 3.43 3.92 4.53
CA CYS A 128 3.46 5.27 4.03
C CYS A 128 4.81 5.55 3.38
N LEU A 129 4.76 5.98 2.12
CA LEU A 129 5.94 6.40 1.36
C LEU A 129 6.03 7.93 1.33
N SER A 130 6.17 8.54 2.52
CA SER A 130 6.43 9.97 2.72
C SER A 130 7.87 10.28 2.35
#